data_AF-A0A2V1C658-F1
#
_entry.id   AF-A0A2V1C658-F1
#
_cell.length_a   1.000
_cell.length_b   1.000
_cell.length_c   1.000
_cell.angle_alpha   90.00
_cell.angle_beta   90.00
_cell.angle_gamma   90.00
#
_symmetry.space_group_name_H-M   'P 1'
#
loop_
_entity.id
_entity.type
_entity.pdbx_description
1 polymer ?
#
loop_
_entity_poly.entity_id
_entity_poly.type
_entity_poly.pdbx_seq_one_letter_code
_entity_poly.pdbx_strand_id
1 'polypeptide(L)'
;MQSENDQFRSKVTYQVSYKQKVFSKIRRFVVVRQADRSCTCLPVTTYDGRGYKKKGINLDDHGLIYSSRDPPPHIKGIAKEPLRIILSKGAEKLGNPSYLNYGRVYTVETNVKVKDVGDLDTESRRLLRSY
;
A
#
# COMPACT_ATOMS: atom_id res chain seq x y z
N MET A 1 20.29 -9.06 24.86
CA MET A 1 20.63 -8.46 23.55
C MET A 1 19.48 -8.72 22.60
N GLN A 2 18.53 -7.78 22.48
CA GLN A 2 17.49 -7.83 21.45
C GLN A 2 18.12 -7.35 20.15
N SER A 3 18.07 -8.18 19.12
CA SER A 3 18.58 -7.84 17.79
C SER A 3 17.73 -6.72 17.20
N GLU A 4 18.37 -5.71 16.62
CA GLU A 4 17.78 -4.50 16.02
C GLU A 4 16.83 -4.78 14.83
N ASN A 5 16.57 -6.05 14.50
CA ASN A 5 15.77 -6.46 13.35
C ASN A 5 14.29 -6.74 13.66
N ASP A 6 13.87 -6.71 14.92
CA ASP A 6 12.48 -7.04 15.31
C ASP A 6 11.53 -5.81 15.31
N GLN A 7 12.06 -4.61 15.02
CA GLN A 7 11.34 -3.33 15.13
C GLN A 7 10.36 -3.05 13.96
N PHE A 8 10.27 -3.93 12.97
CA PHE A 8 9.58 -3.60 11.71
C PHE A 8 8.51 -4.60 11.29
N ARG A 9 7.83 -5.24 12.24
CA ARG A 9 6.58 -5.95 11.91
C ARG A 9 5.53 -4.91 11.48
N SER A 10 5.06 -5.02 10.24
CA SER A 10 4.01 -4.14 9.66
C SER A 10 2.70 -4.10 10.46
N LYS A 11 2.53 -5.03 11.40
CA LYS A 11 1.50 -5.06 12.42
C LYS A 11 2.13 -5.42 13.76
N VAL A 12 1.87 -4.61 14.78
CA VAL A 12 2.23 -4.98 16.15
C VAL A 12 1.06 -4.76 17.09
N THR A 13 0.89 -5.68 18.03
CA THR A 13 -0.07 -5.57 19.11
C THR A 13 0.70 -5.42 20.40
N TYR A 14 0.44 -4.36 21.15
CA TYR A 14 1.03 -4.17 22.48
C TYR A 14 -0.08 -4.06 23.52
N GLN A 15 0.18 -4.56 24.73
CA GLN A 15 -0.69 -4.38 25.87
C GLN A 15 -0.39 -3.02 26.52
N VAL A 16 -1.40 -2.18 26.67
CA VAL A 16 -1.31 -0.88 27.35
C VAL A 16 -1.95 -0.98 28.74
N SER A 17 -2.05 0.15 29.45
CA SER A 17 -2.68 0.25 30.77
C SER A 17 -4.06 -0.45 30.81
N TYR A 18 -4.42 -0.98 31.98
CA TYR A 18 -5.68 -1.70 32.20
C TYR A 18 -5.88 -2.95 31.32
N LYS A 19 -4.78 -3.61 30.92
CA LYS A 19 -4.79 -4.84 30.11
C LYS A 19 -5.45 -4.69 28.73
N GLN A 20 -5.56 -3.46 28.22
CA GLN A 20 -6.10 -3.19 26.89
C GLN A 20 -5.06 -3.51 25.82
N LYS A 21 -5.50 -3.86 24.61
CA LYS A 21 -4.61 -4.16 23.48
C LYS A 21 -4.72 -3.07 22.41
N VAL A 22 -3.58 -2.50 22.01
CA VAL A 22 -3.50 -1.55 20.89
C VAL A 22 -2.91 -2.25 19.68
N PHE A 23 -3.60 -2.16 18.56
CA PHE A 23 -3.15 -2.66 17.26
C PHE A 23 -2.57 -1.50 16.43
N SER A 24 -1.28 -1.56 16.17
CA SER A 24 -0.58 -0.63 15.28
C SER A 24 -0.28 -1.29 13.94
N LYS A 25 -0.53 -0.58 12.83
CA LYS A 25 -0.27 -1.06 11.47
C LYS A 25 0.32 0.05 10.61
N ILE A 26 1.43 -0.24 9.95
CA ILE A 26 2.01 0.64 8.94
C ILE A 26 1.14 0.56 7.67
N ARG A 27 0.75 1.71 7.14
CA ARG A 27 -0.04 1.84 5.91
C ARG A 27 0.86 2.30 4.78
N ARG A 28 0.68 1.73 3.59
CA ARG A 28 1.37 2.10 2.36
C ARG A 28 0.45 2.95 1.51
N PHE A 29 1.01 3.92 0.79
CA PHE A 29 0.27 4.85 -0.03
C PHE A 29 1.01 5.10 -1.35
N VAL A 30 0.26 5.29 -2.43
CA VAL A 30 0.74 5.94 -3.65
C VAL A 30 0.35 7.41 -3.56
N VAL A 31 1.32 8.30 -3.65
CA VAL A 31 1.07 9.75 -3.71
C VAL A 31 0.62 10.10 -5.12
N VAL A 32 -0.57 10.70 -5.26
CA VAL A 32 -1.12 11.11 -6.57
C VAL A 32 -1.07 12.62 -6.78
N ARG A 33 -1.00 13.39 -5.69
CA ARG A 33 -0.78 14.83 -5.70
C ARG A 33 0.01 15.22 -4.45
N GLN A 34 1.10 15.95 -4.67
CA GLN A 34 1.86 16.57 -3.59
C GLN A 34 1.41 18.02 -3.41
N ALA A 35 1.31 18.47 -2.16
CA ALA A 35 1.17 19.89 -1.80
C ALA A 35 2.02 20.17 -0.55
N ASP A 36 2.12 21.44 -0.15
CA ASP A 36 3.11 21.88 0.85
C ASP A 36 2.92 21.22 2.22
N ARG A 37 1.69 21.15 2.71
CA ARG A 37 1.37 20.64 4.05
C ARG A 37 0.79 19.23 4.06
N SER A 38 0.28 18.77 2.92
CA SER A 38 -0.32 17.45 2.79
C SER A 38 -0.30 16.93 1.36
N CYS A 39 -0.34 15.61 1.24
CA CYS A 39 -0.42 14.89 -0.02
C CYS A 39 -1.80 14.22 -0.15
N THR A 40 -2.29 14.16 -1.39
CA THR A 40 -3.41 13.29 -1.77
C THR A 40 -2.84 11.92 -2.14
N CYS A 41 -3.36 10.89 -1.49
CA CYS A 41 -2.80 9.56 -1.51
C CYS A 41 -3.87 8.49 -1.74
N LEU A 42 -3.52 7.44 -2.47
CA LEU A 42 -4.32 6.23 -2.62
C LEU A 42 -3.70 5.11 -1.78
N PRO A 43 -4.48 4.39 -0.94
CA PRO A 43 -3.94 3.38 -0.04
C PRO A 43 -3.62 2.08 -0.78
N VAL A 44 -2.52 1.45 -0.38
CA VAL A 44 -2.13 0.11 -0.82
C VAL A 44 -2.42 -0.89 0.28
N THR A 45 -3.10 -1.98 -0.06
CA THR A 45 -3.54 -3.01 0.90
C THR A 45 -3.33 -4.42 0.36
N THR A 46 -2.99 -5.36 1.24
CA THR A 46 -2.93 -6.79 0.96
C THR A 46 -4.18 -7.54 1.44
N TYR A 47 -5.12 -6.82 2.08
CA TYR A 47 -6.27 -7.39 2.80
C TYR A 47 -5.92 -8.56 3.73
N ASP A 48 -4.73 -8.50 4.33
CA ASP A 48 -4.18 -9.54 5.20
C ASP A 48 -4.08 -10.91 4.49
N GLY A 49 -3.74 -10.90 3.20
CA GLY A 49 -3.62 -12.10 2.37
C GLY A 49 -4.96 -12.63 1.85
N ARG A 50 -6.10 -12.08 2.28
CA ARG A 50 -7.43 -12.46 1.78
C ARG A 50 -7.76 -11.87 0.42
N GLY A 51 -6.99 -10.87 -0.01
CA GLY A 51 -7.17 -10.16 -1.27
C GLY A 51 -8.59 -9.61 -1.45
N TYR A 52 -9.05 -9.63 -2.69
CA TYR A 52 -10.36 -9.14 -3.11
C TYR A 52 -11.55 -9.99 -2.62
N LYS A 53 -11.31 -11.16 -2.01
CA LYS A 53 -12.36 -12.06 -1.51
C LYS A 53 -12.99 -11.61 -0.18
N LYS A 54 -12.48 -10.52 0.41
CA LYS A 54 -13.08 -9.95 1.63
C LYS A 54 -14.46 -9.38 1.29
N LYS A 55 -15.48 -9.77 2.05
CA LYS A 55 -16.87 -9.28 1.91
C LYS A 55 -16.91 -7.74 1.93
N GLY A 56 -17.62 -7.14 0.97
CA GLY A 56 -17.83 -5.70 0.87
C GLY A 56 -16.74 -4.93 0.12
N ILE A 57 -15.85 -5.60 -0.62
CA ILE A 57 -14.93 -4.94 -1.56
C ILE A 57 -15.67 -4.70 -2.89
N ASN A 58 -15.68 -3.45 -3.35
CA ASN A 58 -16.07 -3.09 -4.71
C ASN A 58 -14.88 -3.23 -5.66
N LEU A 59 -14.88 -4.20 -6.57
CA LEU A 59 -13.72 -4.47 -7.43
C LEU A 59 -13.43 -3.33 -8.43
N ASP A 60 -14.44 -2.57 -8.82
CA ASP A 60 -14.28 -1.43 -9.72
C ASP A 60 -13.40 -0.32 -9.12
N ASP A 61 -13.41 -0.20 -7.78
CA ASP A 61 -12.56 0.74 -7.05
C ASP A 61 -11.11 0.24 -6.89
N HIS A 62 -10.76 -0.94 -7.39
CA HIS A 62 -9.46 -1.56 -7.16
C HIS A 62 -8.67 -1.76 -8.45
N GLY A 63 -7.35 -1.76 -8.29
CA GLY A 63 -6.40 -2.24 -9.27
C GLY A 63 -5.26 -2.95 -8.56
N LEU A 64 -4.48 -3.71 -9.31
CA LEU A 64 -3.32 -4.41 -8.77
C LEU A 64 -2.10 -3.49 -8.72
N ILE A 65 -1.25 -3.69 -7.72
CA ILE A 65 0.05 -3.03 -7.64
C ILE A 65 1.12 -4.03 -7.23
N TYR A 66 2.26 -4.03 -7.92
CA TYR A 66 3.27 -5.07 -7.77
C TYR A 66 4.69 -4.51 -7.87
N SER A 67 5.64 -5.26 -7.30
CA SER A 67 7.07 -4.94 -7.33
C SER A 67 7.93 -6.10 -7.85
N SER A 68 7.30 -7.18 -8.34
CA SER A 68 7.96 -8.30 -9.00
C SER A 68 8.42 -7.93 -10.41
N ARG A 69 9.26 -8.77 -11.01
CA ARG A 69 9.65 -8.65 -12.42
C ARG A 69 8.44 -8.75 -13.34
N ASP A 70 7.62 -9.75 -13.09
CA ASP A 70 6.44 -10.07 -13.90
C ASP A 70 5.16 -9.55 -13.24
N PRO A 71 4.17 -9.13 -14.04
CA PRO A 71 2.89 -8.66 -13.53
C PRO A 71 2.11 -9.80 -12.84
N PRO A 72 1.25 -9.49 -11.86
CA PRO A 72 0.36 -10.47 -11.26
C PRO A 72 -0.67 -10.97 -12.29
N PRO A 73 -1.23 -12.18 -12.10
CA PRO A 73 -2.28 -12.69 -12.97
C PRO A 73 -3.51 -11.78 -12.91
N HIS A 74 -4.23 -11.69 -14.04
CA HIS A 74 -5.48 -10.95 -14.13
C HIS A 74 -6.51 -11.48 -13.13
N ILE A 75 -7.21 -10.57 -12.46
CA ILE A 75 -8.28 -10.90 -11.52
C ILE A 75 -9.61 -10.48 -12.14
N LYS A 76 -10.48 -11.46 -12.38
CA LYS A 76 -11.82 -11.22 -12.92
C LYS A 76 -12.57 -10.18 -12.08
N GLY A 77 -13.05 -9.14 -12.75
CA GLY A 77 -13.77 -8.02 -12.12
C GLY A 77 -12.89 -6.82 -11.75
N ILE A 78 -11.56 -6.92 -11.88
CA ILE A 78 -10.67 -5.76 -11.82
C ILE A 78 -10.32 -5.36 -13.25
N ALA A 79 -10.89 -4.24 -13.71
CA ALA A 79 -10.69 -3.72 -15.06
C ALA A 79 -9.41 -2.89 -15.24
N LYS A 80 -8.82 -2.42 -14.13
CA LYS A 80 -7.62 -1.57 -14.15
C LYS A 80 -6.36 -2.41 -14.34
N GLU A 81 -5.46 -1.94 -15.19
CA GLU A 81 -4.17 -2.58 -15.43
C GLU A 81 -3.30 -2.57 -14.16
N PRO A 82 -2.51 -3.63 -13.91
CA PRO A 82 -1.59 -3.67 -12.79
C PRO A 82 -0.53 -2.57 -12.87
N LEU A 83 -0.32 -1.83 -11.79
CA LEU A 83 0.72 -0.82 -11.68
C LEU A 83 2.00 -1.40 -11.09
N ARG A 84 3.14 -1.15 -11.74
CA ARG A 84 4.46 -1.59 -11.31
C ARG A 84 5.18 -0.51 -10.50
N ILE A 85 5.73 -0.91 -9.36
CA ILE A 85 6.68 -0.11 -8.56
C ILE A 85 8.11 -0.61 -8.78
N ILE A 86 9.02 0.33 -9.00
CA ILE A 86 10.47 0.17 -8.90
C ILE A 86 10.85 0.47 -7.46
N LEU A 87 11.27 -0.55 -6.71
CA LEU A 87 11.57 -0.42 -5.28
C LEU A 87 12.81 0.43 -5.04
N SER A 88 12.75 1.30 -4.02
CA SER A 88 13.91 2.00 -3.50
C SER A 88 14.90 1.03 -2.83
N LYS A 89 16.16 1.45 -2.73
CA LYS A 89 17.22 0.64 -2.12
C LYS A 89 16.85 0.27 -0.68
N GLY A 90 16.81 -1.03 -0.38
CA GLY A 90 16.49 -1.55 0.95
C GLY A 90 14.99 -1.58 1.28
N ALA A 91 14.11 -1.21 0.34
CA ALA A 91 12.67 -1.33 0.53
C ALA A 91 12.21 -2.80 0.52
N GLU A 92 11.25 -3.13 1.39
CA GLU A 92 10.59 -4.42 1.39
C GLU A 92 9.76 -4.60 0.11
N LYS A 93 9.75 -5.83 -0.42
CA LYS A 93 8.84 -6.19 -1.51
C LYS A 93 7.38 -6.02 -1.07
N LEU A 94 6.53 -5.63 -2.02
CA LEU A 94 5.10 -5.64 -1.78
C LEU A 94 4.60 -7.07 -1.58
N GLY A 95 3.64 -7.25 -0.67
CA GLY A 95 2.98 -8.53 -0.50
C GLY A 95 2.21 -8.89 -1.77
N ASN A 96 2.23 -10.16 -2.17
CA ASN A 96 1.51 -10.62 -3.35
C ASN A 96 0.22 -11.37 -2.93
N PRO A 97 -0.98 -10.97 -3.38
CA PRO A 97 -1.30 -9.75 -4.15
C PRO A 97 -1.43 -8.50 -3.27
N SER A 98 -1.06 -7.34 -3.83
CA SER A 98 -1.34 -6.01 -3.28
C SER A 98 -2.28 -5.24 -4.21
N TYR A 99 -3.16 -4.44 -3.61
CA TYR A 99 -4.21 -3.70 -4.30
C TYR A 99 -4.06 -2.21 -4.01
N LEU A 100 -4.19 -1.40 -5.06
CA LEU A 100 -4.41 0.03 -4.96
C LEU A 100 -5.93 0.27 -4.94
N ASN A 101 -6.41 1.06 -3.98
CA ASN A 101 -7.84 1.42 -3.90
C ASN A 101 -8.02 2.86 -4.40
N TYR A 102 -8.67 3.00 -5.55
CA TYR A 102 -8.99 4.24 -6.22
C TYR A 102 -10.22 4.93 -5.62
N GLY A 103 -11.16 4.16 -5.07
CA GLY A 103 -12.38 4.68 -4.44
C GLY A 103 -12.16 5.31 -3.06
N ARG A 104 -10.93 5.31 -2.52
CA ARG A 104 -10.65 5.84 -1.19
C ARG A 104 -9.41 6.72 -1.14
N VAL A 105 -9.63 8.01 -1.35
CA VAL A 105 -8.60 9.04 -1.25
C VAL A 105 -8.26 9.35 0.22
N TYR A 106 -6.97 9.49 0.53
CA TYR A 106 -6.45 9.94 1.82
C TYR A 106 -5.73 11.27 1.67
N THR A 107 -5.87 12.12 2.68
CA THR A 107 -4.98 13.27 2.90
C THR A 107 -3.94 12.85 3.94
N VAL A 108 -2.65 12.93 3.60
CA VAL A 108 -1.54 12.58 4.49
C VAL A 108 -0.68 13.82 4.71
N GLU A 109 -0.48 14.24 5.95
CA GLU A 109 0.37 15.40 6.27
C GLU A 109 1.84 15.13 5.91
N THR A 110 2.57 16.17 5.50
CA THR A 110 3.99 16.05 5.09
C THR A 110 4.96 15.97 6.27
N ASN A 111 4.51 16.23 7.49
CA ASN A 111 5.29 16.19 8.74
C ASN A 111 5.34 14.79 9.40
N VAL A 112 4.67 13.78 8.83
CA VAL A 112 4.63 12.43 9.41
C VAL A 112 5.85 11.62 8.99
N LYS A 113 6.34 10.76 9.89
CA LYS A 113 7.45 9.85 9.59
C LYS A 113 7.00 8.81 8.56
N VAL A 114 7.68 8.75 7.43
CA VAL A 114 7.43 7.78 6.36
C VAL A 114 8.67 6.95 6.06
N LYS A 115 8.46 5.84 5.36
CA LYS A 115 9.53 5.07 4.71
C LYS A 115 9.33 5.15 3.22
N ASP A 116 10.39 5.41 2.49
CA ASP A 116 10.38 5.34 1.04
C ASP A 116 10.23 3.88 0.59
N VAL A 117 9.29 3.63 -0.32
CA VAL A 117 9.03 2.31 -0.90
C VAL A 117 9.58 2.24 -2.32
N GLY A 118 9.62 3.36 -3.04
CA GLY A 118 9.92 3.41 -4.46
C GLY A 118 8.89 4.15 -5.28
N ASP A 119 9.13 4.16 -6.58
CA ASP A 119 8.36 4.92 -7.57
C ASP A 119 7.63 4.02 -8.54
N LEU A 120 6.48 4.47 -9.04
CA LEU A 120 5.84 3.84 -10.19
C LEU A 120 6.75 3.96 -11.41
N ASP A 121 6.83 2.89 -12.21
CA ASP A 121 7.53 2.96 -13.50
C ASP A 121 6.82 3.91 -14.47
N THR A 122 7.46 4.22 -15.60
CA THR A 122 6.94 5.22 -16.54
C THR A 122 5.55 4.87 -17.09
N GLU A 123 5.32 3.62 -17.47
CA GLU A 123 4.01 3.20 -17.98
C GLU A 123 2.93 3.21 -16.90
N SER A 124 3.27 2.78 -15.68
CA SER A 124 2.34 2.77 -14.56
C SER A 124 1.97 4.20 -14.13
N ARG A 125 2.91 5.15 -14.18
CA ARG A 125 2.61 6.58 -13.97
C ARG A 125 1.67 7.12 -15.05
N ARG A 126 1.83 6.70 -16.30
CA ARG A 126 0.93 7.09 -17.40
C ARG A 126 -0.48 6.52 -17.20
N LEU A 127 -0.58 5.23 -16.89
CA LEU A 127 -1.85 4.56 -16.61
C LEU A 127 -2.59 5.18 -15.44
N LEU A 128 -1.88 5.46 -14.33
CA LEU A 128 -2.49 6.08 -13.16
C LEU A 128 -3.13 7.44 -13.46
N ARG A 129 -2.61 8.20 -14.43
CA ARG A 129 -3.21 9.49 -14.85
C ARG A 129 -4.46 9.34 -15.73
N SER A 130 -4.69 8.14 -16.27
CA SER A 130 -5.86 7.84 -17.10
C SER A 130 -7.05 7.27 -16.31
N TYR A 131 -6.83 6.98 -15.01
CA TYR A 131 -7.85 6.52 -14.07
C TYR A 131 -8.36 7.69 -13.24
#